data_AF-A0A955AE86-F1
#
_entry.id   AF-A0A955AE86-F1
#
_cell.length_a   1.000
_cell.length_b   1.000
_cell.length_c   1.000
_cell.angle_alpha   90.00
_cell.angle_beta   90.00
_cell.angle_gamma   90.00
#
_symmetry.space_group_name_H-M   'P 1'
#
loop_
_entity.id
_entity.type
_entity.pdbx_description
1 polymer ?
#
loop_
_entity_poly.entity_id
_entity_poly.type
_entity_poly.pdbx_seq_one_letter_code
_entity_poly.pdbx_strand_id
1 'polypeptide(L)' 'AADYTIWKDSFGQSGQDLAADGNGNGVIDAADYTIWKDNFGNSLGAAATAAVPEPASGILGMLLAVAWCAVRKRR' A
#
# COMPACT_ATOMS: atom_id res chain seq x y z
N ALA A 1 5.69 -2.67 -2.80
CA ALA A 1 6.92 -2.48 -3.59
C ALA A 1 6.64 -2.20 -5.09
N ALA A 2 5.46 -1.68 -5.45
CA ALA A 2 5.08 -1.46 -6.85
C ALA A 2 5.74 -0.23 -7.51
N ASP A 3 6.25 0.71 -6.70
CA ASP A 3 6.72 2.03 -7.15
C ASP A 3 8.13 1.99 -7.77
N TYR A 4 9.02 1.13 -7.25
CA TYR A 4 10.41 1.03 -7.72
C TYR A 4 10.54 0.47 -9.14
N THR A 5 9.64 -0.42 -9.55
CA THR A 5 9.60 -0.96 -10.90
C THR A 5 9.18 0.08 -11.92
N ILE A 6 8.20 0.94 -11.59
CA ILE A 6 7.76 2.02 -12.48
C ILE A 6 8.87 3.04 -12.71
N TRP A 7 9.58 3.45 -11.66
CA TRP A 7 10.73 4.36 -11.80
C TRP A 7 11.82 3.77 -12.71
N LYS A 8 12.15 2.49 -12.52
CA LYS A 8 13.22 1.85 -13.31
C LYS A 8 12.87 1.73 -14.79
N ASP A 9 11.61 1.41 -15.10
CA ASP A 9 11.14 1.25 -16.47
C ASP A 9 10.97 2.60 -17.21
N SER A 10 10.90 3.71 -16.47
CA SER A 10 10.75 5.07 -17.01
C SER A 10 12.04 5.90 -17.00
N PHE A 11 13.16 5.34 -16.53
CA PHE A 11 14.45 6.03 -16.48
C PHE A 11 14.94 6.48 -17.87
N GLY A 12 15.24 7.77 -18.02
CA GLY A 12 15.65 8.37 -19.29
C GLY A 12 14.50 8.75 -20.23
N GLN A 13 13.24 8.56 -19.83
CA GLN A 13 12.11 9.12 -20.58
C GLN A 13 12.09 10.65 -20.44
N SER A 14 11.72 11.31 -21.54
CA SER A 14 11.57 12.76 -21.62
C SER A 14 10.22 13.12 -22.26
N GLY A 15 9.52 14.10 -21.72
CA GLY A 15 8.15 14.43 -22.14
C GLY A 15 7.41 15.32 -21.15
N GLN A 16 6.14 15.56 -21.42
CA GLN A 16 5.23 16.30 -20.53
C GLN A 16 4.50 15.31 -19.61
N ASP A 17 4.20 15.73 -18.38
CA ASP A 17 3.43 14.96 -17.39
C ASP A 17 4.04 13.58 -17.04
N LEU A 18 5.36 13.52 -16.88
CA LEU A 18 6.05 12.32 -16.44
C LEU A 18 5.80 12.06 -14.96
N ALA A 19 5.12 10.94 -14.65
CA ALA A 19 4.76 10.59 -13.28
C ALA A 19 5.95 10.44 -12.31
N ALA A 20 7.15 10.17 -12.84
CA ALA A 20 8.38 10.01 -12.06
C ALA A 20 9.35 11.20 -12.16
N ASP A 21 8.95 12.31 -12.81
CA ASP A 21 9.71 13.56 -12.83
C ASP A 21 9.39 14.37 -11.57
N GLY A 22 10.16 14.09 -10.51
CA GLY A 22 9.96 14.68 -9.19
C GLY A 22 10.36 16.15 -9.12
N ASN A 23 11.13 16.64 -10.08
CA ASN A 23 11.63 18.02 -10.13
C ASN A 23 10.93 18.91 -11.18
N GLY A 24 10.18 18.32 -12.11
CA GLY A 24 9.38 19.00 -13.12
C GLY A 24 10.18 19.52 -14.33
N ASN A 25 11.35 18.95 -14.63
CA ASN A 25 12.19 19.39 -15.75
C ASN A 25 11.87 18.69 -17.09
N GLY A 26 10.91 17.78 -17.11
CA GLY A 26 10.49 17.00 -18.28
C GLY A 26 11.40 15.83 -18.62
N VAL A 27 12.28 15.40 -17.71
CA VAL A 27 13.19 14.25 -17.86
C VAL A 27 13.24 13.45 -16.56
N ILE A 28 13.16 12.12 -16.66
CA ILE A 28 13.35 11.24 -15.49
C ILE A 28 14.82 10.84 -15.39
N ASP A 29 15.52 11.33 -14.36
CA ASP A 29 16.94 11.05 -14.12
C ASP A 29 17.30 10.78 -12.64
N ALA A 30 18.60 10.83 -12.32
CA ALA A 30 19.11 10.55 -10.97
C ALA A 30 18.75 11.65 -9.94
N ALA A 31 18.44 12.87 -10.38
CA ALA A 31 17.98 13.94 -9.50
C ALA A 31 16.60 13.61 -8.95
N ASP A 32 15.70 13.04 -9.77
CA ASP A 32 14.36 12.62 -9.32
C ASP A 32 14.42 11.51 -8.29
N TYR A 33 15.33 10.55 -8.49
CA TYR A 33 15.59 9.50 -7.50
C TYR A 33 16.02 10.07 -6.16
N THR A 34 16.82 11.14 -6.17
CA THR A 34 17.28 11.80 -4.94
C THR A 34 16.11 12.44 -4.20
N ILE A 35 15.20 13.13 -4.93
CA ILE A 35 13.98 13.70 -4.35
C ILE A 35 13.09 12.62 -3.72
N TRP A 36 12.85 11.52 -4.44
CA TRP A 36 12.08 10.40 -3.89
C TRP A 36 12.75 9.85 -2.63
N LYS A 37 14.06 9.64 -2.67
CA LYS A 37 14.83 9.07 -1.55
C LYS A 37 14.79 9.95 -0.31
N ASP A 38 14.89 11.27 -0.48
CA ASP A 38 14.84 12.23 0.62
C ASP A 38 13.44 12.30 1.27
N ASN A 39 12.39 11.99 0.49
CA ASN A 39 11.02 11.92 0.97
C ASN A 39 10.59 10.50 1.39
N PHE A 40 11.40 9.47 1.12
CA PHE A 40 11.06 8.08 1.40
C PHE A 40 11.00 7.85 2.92
N GLY A 41 9.81 7.56 3.43
CA GLY A 41 9.57 7.38 4.87
C GLY A 41 9.18 8.66 5.61
N ASN A 42 9.24 9.83 4.97
CA ASN A 42 8.58 11.05 5.46
C ASN A 42 7.07 10.92 5.27
N SER A 43 6.42 10.20 6.19
CA SER A 43 4.97 10.13 6.23
C SER A 43 4.43 11.47 6.73
N LEU A 44 3.62 12.14 5.90
CA LEU A 44 2.89 13.35 6.25
C LEU A 44 1.88 13.06 7.36
N GLY A 45 2.35 13.01 8.60
CA GLY A 45 1.56 12.64 9.77
C GLY A 45 1.12 11.19 9.72
N ALA A 46 1.03 10.56 10.90
CA ALA A 46 0.35 9.28 11.00
C ALA A 46 -1.08 9.47 10.46
N ALA A 47 -1.40 8.81 9.34
CA ALA A 47 -2.79 8.70 8.90
C ALA A 47 -3.59 8.23 10.11
N ALA A 48 -4.63 8.99 10.49
CA ALA A 48 -5.46 8.65 11.62
C ALA A 48 -5.81 7.16 11.52
N THR A 49 -5.49 6.39 12.57
CA THR A 49 -5.84 4.98 12.66
C THR A 49 -7.35 4.89 12.78
N ALA A 50 -8.05 5.13 11.67
CA ALA A 50 -9.48 4.87 11.57
C ALA A 50 -9.64 3.39 11.88
N ALA A 51 -10.45 3.08 12.89
CA ALA A 51 -10.80 1.72 13.21
C ALA A 51 -11.41 1.10 11.95
N VAL A 52 -10.63 0.27 11.26
CA VAL A 52 -11.11 -0.50 10.11
C VAL A 52 -12.15 -1.46 10.70
N PRO A 53 -13.44 -1.35 10.34
CA PRO A 53 -14.44 -2.27 10.85
C PRO A 53 -14.03 -3.68 10.47
N GLU A 54 -13.85 -4.57 11.44
CA GLU A 54 -13.41 -5.93 11.15
C GLU A 54 -14.42 -6.60 10.19
N PRO A 55 -13.96 -7.18 9.07
CA PRO A 55 -14.85 -7.79 8.09
C PRO A 55 -15.36 -9.13 8.62
N ALA A 56 -16.47 -9.14 9.37
CA ALA A 56 -17.26 -10.32 9.77
C ALA A 56 -16.51 -11.53 10.38
N SER A 57 -15.20 -11.42 10.67
CA SER A 57 -14.33 -12.46 11.23
C SER A 57 -14.86 -12.96 12.57
N GLY A 58 -15.34 -12.06 13.42
CA GLY A 58 -15.99 -12.40 14.69
C GLY A 58 -17.26 -13.25 14.50
N ILE A 59 -18.08 -12.94 13.50
CA ILE A 59 -19.31 -13.71 13.17
C ILE A 59 -18.92 -15.10 12.67
N LEU A 60 -17.94 -15.19 11.76
CA LEU A 60 -17.47 -16.47 11.26
C LEU A 60 -16.91 -17.35 12.39
N GLY A 61 -16.12 -16.76 13.31
CA GLY A 61 -15.61 -17.45 14.49
C GLY A 61 -16.73 -17.96 15.42
N MET A 62 -17.76 -17.15 15.66
CA MET A 62 -18.93 -17.58 16.45
C MET A 62 -19.71 -18.71 15.77
N LEU A 63 -19.94 -18.63 14.47
CA LEU A 63 -20.65 -19.67 13.71
C LEU A 63 -19.89 -21.01 13.76
N LEU A 64 -18.57 -20.98 13.61
CA LEU A 64 -17.73 -22.17 13.72
C LEU A 64 -17.74 -22.76 15.14
N ALA A 65 -17.71 -21.91 16.18
CA ALA A 65 -17.79 -22.37 17.57
C ALA A 65 -19.16 -23.00 17.90
N VAL A 66 -20.27 -22.41 17.42
CA VAL A 66 -21.62 -22.96 17.60
C VAL A 66 -21.76 -24.29 16.87
N ALA A 67 -21.29 -24.38 15.62
CA ALA A 67 -21.29 -25.61 14.84
C ALA A 67 -20.49 -26.72 15.54
N TRP A 68 -19.32 -26.39 16.09
CA TRP A 68 -18.50 -27.33 16.85
C TRP A 68 -19.23 -27.82 18.10
N CYS A 69 -19.78 -26.92 18.93
CA CYS A 69 -20.54 -27.29 20.11
C CYS A 69 -21.74 -28.20 19.77
N ALA A 70 -22.44 -27.90 18.68
CA ALA A 70 -23.58 -28.70 18.22
C ALA A 70 -23.17 -30.11 17.76
N VAL A 71 -22.04 -30.25 17.06
CA VAL A 71 -21.50 -31.55 16.63
C VAL A 71 -20.99 -32.37 17.82
N ARG A 72 -20.32 -31.73 18.79
CA ARG A 72 -19.77 -32.41 19.98
C ARG A 72 -20.86 -32.91 20.92
N LYS A 73 -22.00 -32.21 21.02
CA LYS A 73 -23.15 -32.64 21.84
C LYS A 73 -23.93 -33.82 21.23
N ARG A 74 -23.74 -34.09 19.93
CA ARG A 74 -24.39 -35.19 19.20
C ARG A 74 -23.53 -36.47 19.13
N ARG A 75 -22.30 -36.43 19.63
CA ARG A 75 -21.43 -37.60 19.83
C ARG A 75 -21.49 -38.02 21.29
#